data_AF-A0A5C8Z2K5-F1
#
_entry.id   AF-A0A5C8Z2K5-F1
#
_cell.length_a   1.000
_cell.length_b   1.000
_cell.length_c   1.000
_cell.angle_alpha   90.00
_cell.angle_beta   90.00
_cell.angle_gamma   90.00
#
_symmetry.space_group_name_H-M   'P 1'
#
loop_
_entity.id
_entity.type
_entity.pdbx_description
1 polymer ?
#
loop_
_entity_poly.entity_id
_entity_poly.type
_entity_poly.pdbx_seq_one_letter_code
_entity_poly.pdbx_strand_id
1 'polypeptide(L)'
;MVRAGAPSLRPGAPVDRLPAHSSSRSKRRSRGGQERLGGPEGWPSAAVPGASCAHRSRSEALGPAAVHRDAARGARRPPRRQGRRVDEVLLVTGRSVVVEQVRRLAAAGGVLLRVVADAAAAGAAWRGAPVVLLGDDAAALGVPWRRPGVLLVAPSTPGQDTAPLWRSAVEVGAEGVALLPGDAPAVASLIATAADGPGTGGLVVGVVGGCGGAGASVLAAAVARTAAAADPPHPVVLLDADPLGGGADALVGAHDEPGLRWHDVLDAPAPLRSAALADGLPRGRDGVRVLSWAPWPEPRSAPPAAVEAVLEAAARASGTVVVDLPRHSGSSLLWRLDLLVLVVPAHLRAVASAGAQLPVLMGHAGDVRLVVAEPPGAPLDPDDVSDALALPLLGRLPPDRDVRSATGRGDPLPRPRGALARCARSVLAVLADPDDRSGRAA
;
A
#
# COMPACT_ATOMS: atom_id res chain seq x y z
N MET A 1 -73.89 -5.44 19.46
CA MET A 1 -73.44 -4.73 20.67
C MET A 1 -72.68 -3.48 20.24
N VAL A 2 -73.31 -2.30 20.42
CA VAL A 2 -72.78 -0.98 20.89
C VAL A 2 -71.30 -0.66 20.55
N ARG A 3 -71.01 0.24 19.59
CA ARG A 3 -70.64 1.71 19.71
C ARG A 3 -69.32 1.95 20.47
N ALA A 4 -68.48 2.97 20.26
CA ALA A 4 -68.28 4.09 19.34
C ALA A 4 -66.87 4.68 19.71
N GLY A 5 -66.10 5.29 18.81
CA GLY A 5 -66.03 6.76 18.76
C GLY A 5 -64.64 7.26 18.37
N ALA A 6 -64.58 8.08 17.31
CA ALA A 6 -63.57 9.11 17.08
C ALA A 6 -64.16 10.47 17.59
N PRO A 7 -63.42 11.60 17.69
CA PRO A 7 -62.83 12.27 16.52
C PRO A 7 -61.54 13.10 16.72
N SER A 8 -61.02 13.50 15.55
CA SER A 8 -60.00 14.49 15.17
C SER A 8 -60.08 15.88 15.83
N LEU A 9 -58.98 16.66 15.73
CA LEU A 9 -58.89 17.95 15.02
C LEU A 9 -57.44 18.54 15.01
N ARG A 10 -56.96 18.98 13.82
CA ARG A 10 -55.84 19.93 13.57
C ARG A 10 -56.44 21.37 13.48
N PRO A 11 -55.73 22.46 13.03
CA PRO A 11 -54.32 22.93 13.08
C PRO A 11 -54.18 24.41 13.56
N GLY A 12 -52.96 24.96 13.67
CA GLY A 12 -52.73 26.43 13.70
C GLY A 12 -51.27 26.85 13.98
N ALA A 13 -50.64 27.53 13.02
CA ALA A 13 -49.35 28.26 13.13
C ALA A 13 -49.63 29.78 13.26
N PRO A 14 -48.66 30.71 13.12
CA PRO A 14 -47.34 30.94 13.75
C PRO A 14 -47.25 32.37 14.39
N VAL A 15 -46.32 32.68 15.32
CA VAL A 15 -45.96 34.09 15.62
C VAL A 15 -44.55 34.30 16.20
N ASP A 16 -43.77 35.11 15.47
CA ASP A 16 -42.79 36.18 15.78
C ASP A 16 -41.67 36.11 16.87
N ARG A 17 -40.45 36.33 16.36
CA ARG A 17 -39.45 37.41 16.61
C ARG A 17 -38.94 37.75 18.04
N LEU A 18 -37.61 37.56 18.17
CA LEU A 18 -36.55 38.51 18.63
C LEU A 18 -36.59 39.01 20.11
N PRO A 19 -35.44 39.44 20.73
CA PRO A 19 -34.35 40.17 20.09
C PRO A 19 -32.90 39.82 20.46
N ALA A 20 -32.04 40.37 19.59
CA ALA A 20 -30.62 40.60 19.78
C ALA A 20 -30.36 41.67 20.86
N HIS A 21 -29.26 41.51 21.60
CA HIS A 21 -28.59 42.61 22.27
C HIS A 21 -27.14 42.75 21.78
N SER A 22 -26.90 43.92 21.21
CA SER A 22 -25.61 44.51 20.86
C SER A 22 -24.95 45.21 22.05
N SER A 23 -23.69 45.62 21.82
CA SER A 23 -22.83 46.55 22.59
C SER A 23 -21.79 45.84 23.46
N SER A 24 -20.53 46.25 23.54
CA SER A 24 -19.87 47.49 23.12
C SER A 24 -18.35 47.29 23.01
N ARG A 25 -17.72 48.15 22.22
CA ARG A 25 -16.28 48.36 22.12
C ARG A 25 -15.70 48.81 23.47
N SER A 26 -14.50 48.35 23.83
CA SER A 26 -13.48 49.27 24.34
C SER A 26 -12.07 48.81 23.98
N LYS A 27 -11.32 49.73 23.36
CA LYS A 27 -9.87 49.69 23.19
C LYS A 27 -9.25 50.21 24.48
N ARG A 28 -8.24 49.54 25.03
CA ARG A 28 -7.20 50.22 25.82
C ARG A 28 -5.82 49.62 25.56
N ARG A 29 -4.90 50.51 25.20
CA ARG A 29 -3.45 50.32 25.09
C ARG A 29 -2.82 50.51 26.48
N SER A 30 -1.79 49.71 26.77
CA SER A 30 -0.64 50.01 27.63
C SER A 30 0.41 48.91 27.31
N ARG A 31 1.52 49.16 26.61
CA ARG A 31 2.78 49.82 26.99
C ARG A 31 3.27 49.49 28.41
N GLY A 32 4.45 48.85 28.44
CA GLY A 32 5.45 48.96 29.51
C GLY A 32 5.82 47.63 30.17
N GLY A 33 7.10 47.28 30.16
CA GLY A 33 7.66 46.28 31.07
C GLY A 33 8.74 45.37 30.47
N GLN A 34 9.93 45.93 30.23
CA GLN A 34 11.18 45.16 30.24
C GLN A 34 11.39 44.57 31.63
N GLU A 35 11.78 43.30 31.73
CA GLU A 35 12.61 42.84 32.83
C GLU A 35 13.54 41.71 32.37
N ARG A 36 14.84 41.96 32.58
CA ARG A 36 15.97 41.05 32.38
C ARG A 36 16.14 40.22 33.64
N LEU A 37 16.21 38.91 33.52
CA LEU A 37 16.91 37.96 34.40
C LEU A 37 17.09 36.70 33.54
N GLY A 38 18.20 35.98 33.41
CA GLY A 38 19.49 35.89 34.06
C GLY A 38 20.03 34.52 33.60
N GLY A 39 21.27 34.44 33.11
CA GLY A 39 21.94 33.15 32.84
C GLY A 39 22.16 32.37 34.14
N PRO A 40 22.53 31.07 34.04
CA PRO A 40 23.97 30.80 33.93
C PRO A 40 24.35 29.58 33.06
N GLU A 41 25.63 29.58 32.65
CA GLU A 41 26.58 28.44 32.57
C GLU A 41 26.17 27.20 31.76
N GLY A 42 26.87 26.73 30.73
CA GLY A 42 28.33 26.67 30.55
C GLY A 42 28.69 25.22 30.27
N TRP A 43 28.74 24.80 29.00
CA TRP A 43 29.24 23.48 28.58
C TRP A 43 30.50 23.67 27.73
N PRO A 44 31.62 22.99 28.07
CA PRO A 44 32.89 23.20 27.37
C PRO A 44 32.93 22.46 26.03
N SER A 45 33.34 23.21 25.02
CA SER A 45 33.78 22.73 23.70
C SER A 45 35.18 22.11 23.82
N ALA A 46 35.36 20.93 23.24
CA ALA A 46 36.66 20.35 22.95
C ALA A 46 36.84 20.27 21.42
N ALA A 47 37.72 21.12 20.89
CA ALA A 47 38.51 20.84 19.68
C ALA A 47 39.53 19.72 20.02
N VAL A 48 40.11 18.94 19.11
CA VAL A 48 41.05 19.23 17.98
C VAL A 48 41.33 17.86 17.26
N PRO A 49 42.24 17.69 16.26
CA PRO A 49 42.43 18.27 14.91
C PRO A 49 42.22 17.25 13.76
N GLY A 50 42.36 17.74 12.52
CA GLY A 50 42.14 16.99 11.29
C GLY A 50 43.29 16.10 10.79
N ALA A 51 43.05 15.50 9.62
CA ALA A 51 44.09 14.99 8.72
C ALA A 51 43.58 15.11 7.28
N SER A 52 44.11 16.08 6.56
CA SER A 52 44.07 16.13 5.11
C SER A 52 45.27 15.35 4.57
N CYS A 53 45.06 14.53 3.55
CA CYS A 53 46.12 14.24 2.59
C CYS A 53 45.51 13.93 1.22
N ALA A 54 45.63 14.93 0.34
CA ALA A 54 45.53 14.75 -1.09
C ALA A 54 46.89 14.25 -1.60
N HIS A 55 46.89 13.24 -2.46
CA HIS A 55 47.97 13.06 -3.42
C HIS A 55 47.42 12.70 -4.79
N ARG A 56 47.64 13.61 -5.74
CA ARG A 56 47.61 13.39 -7.19
C ARG A 56 48.98 12.87 -7.64
N SER A 57 48.97 12.00 -8.63
CA SER A 57 49.88 11.94 -9.81
C SER A 57 49.38 10.75 -10.67
N ARG A 58 48.91 10.89 -11.93
CA ARG A 58 49.64 11.11 -13.22
C ARG A 58 50.95 10.32 -13.27
N SER A 59 51.35 9.60 -14.31
CA SER A 59 50.90 9.23 -15.65
C SER A 59 51.81 8.05 -16.06
N GLU A 60 51.46 7.15 -16.97
CA GLU A 60 51.85 7.12 -18.41
C GLU A 60 51.73 5.63 -18.80
N ALA A 61 50.88 5.29 -19.77
CA ALA A 61 51.21 5.14 -21.19
C ALA A 61 52.11 3.92 -21.50
N LEU A 62 51.57 2.97 -22.27
CA LEU A 62 52.09 2.52 -23.58
C LEU A 62 51.33 1.25 -24.03
N GLY A 63 50.72 1.31 -25.23
CA GLY A 63 50.25 0.14 -25.98
C GLY A 63 51.42 -0.66 -26.59
N PRO A 64 51.18 -1.65 -27.49
CA PRO A 64 50.37 -1.45 -28.70
C PRO A 64 49.49 -2.63 -29.17
N ALA A 65 48.64 -2.24 -30.13
CA ALA A 65 47.90 -2.96 -31.17
C ALA A 65 48.13 -4.47 -31.42
N ALA A 66 47.00 -5.17 -31.60
CA ALA A 66 46.89 -6.22 -32.61
C ALA A 66 45.47 -6.22 -33.22
N VAL A 67 45.44 -6.07 -34.55
CA VAL A 67 44.27 -6.11 -35.42
C VAL A 67 43.94 -7.56 -35.73
N HIS A 68 42.69 -8.00 -35.55
CA HIS A 68 42.14 -9.12 -36.31
C HIS A 68 40.65 -8.89 -36.61
N ARG A 69 40.33 -8.96 -37.91
CA ARG A 69 39.00 -8.88 -38.51
C ARG A 69 38.27 -10.23 -38.45
N ASP A 70 36.94 -10.10 -38.50
CA ASP A 70 35.94 -10.99 -39.10
C ASP A 70 35.70 -12.40 -38.52
N ALA A 71 34.50 -12.58 -37.94
CA ALA A 71 33.42 -13.36 -38.57
C ALA A 71 32.30 -13.66 -37.55
N ALA A 72 31.32 -12.75 -37.39
CA ALA A 72 30.11 -13.02 -36.62
C ALA A 72 29.13 -13.87 -37.45
N ARG A 73 29.25 -15.21 -37.37
CA ARG A 73 28.20 -16.13 -37.81
C ARG A 73 27.09 -16.16 -36.77
N GLY A 74 25.87 -15.87 -37.22
CA GLY A 74 24.66 -15.90 -36.40
C GLY A 74 24.39 -17.29 -35.82
N ALA A 75 24.59 -17.42 -34.51
CA ALA A 75 24.02 -18.51 -33.73
C ALA A 75 22.62 -18.09 -33.27
N ARG A 76 21.59 -18.51 -34.02
CA ARG A 76 20.20 -18.44 -33.58
C ARG A 76 20.06 -19.26 -32.29
N ARG A 77 19.85 -18.58 -31.17
CA ARG A 77 19.43 -19.19 -29.90
C ARG A 77 18.12 -19.95 -30.16
N PRO A 78 18.00 -21.24 -29.77
CA PRO A 78 16.73 -21.94 -29.93
C PRO A 78 15.67 -21.28 -29.02
N PRO A 79 14.39 -21.21 -29.46
CA PRO A 79 13.34 -20.65 -28.63
C PRO A 79 13.19 -21.51 -27.38
N ARG A 80 13.31 -20.88 -26.21
CA ARG A 80 12.98 -21.50 -24.92
C ARG A 80 11.52 -21.93 -25.01
N ARG A 81 11.26 -23.24 -24.91
CA ARG A 81 9.91 -23.77 -24.73
C ARG A 81 9.34 -23.16 -23.45
N GLN A 82 8.52 -22.13 -23.57
CA GLN A 82 7.61 -21.68 -22.52
C GLN A 82 6.61 -22.80 -22.30
N GLY A 83 6.94 -23.71 -21.39
CA GLY A 83 5.97 -24.61 -20.81
C GLY A 83 4.89 -23.75 -20.17
N ARG A 84 3.68 -23.84 -20.70
CA ARG A 84 2.46 -23.28 -20.13
C ARG A 84 2.43 -23.68 -18.64
N ARG A 85 2.81 -22.78 -17.74
CA ARG A 85 2.63 -22.99 -16.29
C ARG A 85 1.13 -23.08 -16.09
N VAL A 86 0.68 -24.20 -15.55
CA VAL A 86 -0.73 -24.45 -15.34
C VAL A 86 -1.09 -23.80 -14.01
N ASP A 87 -2.03 -22.86 -14.04
CA ASP A 87 -2.59 -22.13 -12.89
C ASP A 87 -3.49 -23.05 -12.04
N GLU A 88 -2.92 -24.17 -11.58
CA GLU A 88 -3.60 -25.20 -10.81
C GLU A 88 -3.24 -25.10 -9.33
N VAL A 89 -4.27 -25.00 -8.46
CA VAL A 89 -4.10 -25.22 -7.02
C VAL A 89 -3.78 -26.68 -6.80
N LEU A 90 -2.72 -26.95 -6.04
CA LEU A 90 -2.35 -28.31 -5.66
C LEU A 90 -2.96 -28.64 -4.31
N LEU A 91 -3.79 -29.69 -4.25
CA LEU A 91 -4.23 -30.33 -3.01
C LEU A 91 -3.51 -31.66 -2.84
N VAL A 92 -2.82 -31.83 -1.71
CA VAL A 92 -2.11 -33.06 -1.37
C VAL A 92 -2.76 -33.70 -0.14
N THR A 93 -3.58 -34.72 -0.34
CA THR A 93 -4.22 -35.48 0.76
C THR A 93 -4.84 -36.78 0.21
N GLY A 94 -4.83 -37.83 1.03
CA GLY A 94 -5.59 -39.06 0.80
C GLY A 94 -7.01 -39.03 1.39
N ARG A 95 -7.36 -37.99 2.17
CA ARG A 95 -8.68 -37.89 2.83
C ARG A 95 -9.76 -37.39 1.88
N SER A 96 -10.67 -38.28 1.51
CA SER A 96 -11.81 -37.98 0.63
C SER A 96 -12.68 -36.81 1.14
N VAL A 97 -12.89 -36.68 2.45
CA VAL A 97 -13.69 -35.60 3.05
C VAL A 97 -13.11 -34.21 2.74
N VAL A 98 -11.78 -34.06 2.82
CA VAL A 98 -11.07 -32.81 2.52
C VAL A 98 -11.11 -32.57 1.01
N VAL A 99 -10.87 -33.60 0.20
CA VAL A 99 -10.96 -33.53 -1.26
C VAL A 99 -12.31 -32.99 -1.72
N GLU A 100 -13.41 -33.52 -1.20
CA GLU A 100 -14.76 -33.09 -1.59
C GLU A 100 -15.06 -31.64 -1.18
N GLN A 101 -14.63 -31.23 0.02
CA GLN A 101 -14.82 -29.86 0.48
C GLN A 101 -13.99 -28.87 -0.34
N VAL A 102 -12.71 -29.14 -0.55
CA VAL A 102 -11.83 -28.27 -1.33
C VAL A 102 -12.25 -28.23 -2.81
N ARG A 103 -12.71 -29.34 -3.39
CA ARG A 103 -13.29 -29.37 -4.75
C ARG A 103 -14.49 -28.42 -4.87
N ARG A 104 -15.39 -28.41 -3.88
CA ARG A 104 -16.51 -27.46 -3.87
C ARG A 104 -16.05 -26.00 -3.83
N LEU A 105 -15.05 -25.69 -3.00
CA LEU A 105 -14.48 -24.34 -2.91
C LEU A 105 -13.77 -23.93 -4.21
N ALA A 106 -12.99 -24.82 -4.81
CA ALA A 106 -12.33 -24.59 -6.09
C ALA A 106 -13.32 -24.39 -7.24
N ALA A 107 -14.39 -25.20 -7.30
CA ALA A 107 -15.46 -25.05 -8.28
C ALA A 107 -16.19 -23.70 -8.14
N ALA A 108 -16.50 -23.28 -6.91
CA ALA A 108 -17.06 -21.95 -6.66
C ALA A 108 -16.09 -20.82 -7.06
N GLY A 109 -14.79 -21.04 -6.90
CA GLY A 109 -13.71 -20.15 -7.32
C GLY A 109 -13.44 -20.13 -8.83
N GLY A 110 -13.92 -21.13 -9.59
CA GLY A 110 -13.56 -21.31 -11.00
C GLY A 110 -12.11 -21.75 -11.22
N VAL A 111 -11.49 -22.38 -10.22
CA VAL A 111 -10.05 -22.74 -10.21
C VAL A 111 -9.87 -24.22 -10.49
N LEU A 112 -8.89 -24.57 -11.32
CA LEU A 112 -8.52 -25.97 -11.54
C LEU A 112 -7.79 -26.52 -10.31
N LEU A 113 -8.32 -27.61 -9.76
CA LEU A 113 -7.77 -28.29 -8.60
C LEU A 113 -7.08 -29.58 -9.02
N ARG A 114 -5.78 -29.66 -8.79
CA ARG A 114 -5.01 -30.90 -8.93
C ARG A 114 -4.92 -31.60 -7.59
N VAL A 115 -5.46 -32.81 -7.50
CA VAL A 115 -5.44 -33.62 -6.28
C VAL A 115 -4.39 -34.71 -6.40
N VAL A 116 -3.54 -34.85 -5.39
CA VAL A 116 -2.52 -35.90 -5.27
C VAL A 116 -2.63 -36.51 -3.87
N ALA A 117 -2.44 -37.83 -3.74
CA ALA A 117 -2.60 -38.52 -2.46
C ALA A 117 -1.44 -38.28 -1.49
N ASP A 118 -0.22 -38.11 -2.02
CA ASP A 118 1.00 -37.93 -1.22
C ASP A 118 1.92 -36.85 -1.82
N ALA A 119 2.75 -36.25 -0.96
CA ALA A 119 3.61 -35.13 -1.35
C ALA A 119 4.80 -35.57 -2.22
N ALA A 120 5.22 -36.84 -2.14
CA ALA A 120 6.29 -37.39 -2.97
C ALA A 120 5.85 -37.49 -4.46
N ALA A 121 4.61 -37.86 -4.72
CA ALA A 121 3.99 -37.91 -6.04
C ALA A 121 3.69 -36.51 -6.62
N ALA A 122 3.69 -35.46 -5.78
CA ALA A 122 3.45 -34.09 -6.22
C ALA A 122 4.61 -33.52 -7.07
N GLY A 123 5.85 -33.97 -6.88
CA GLY A 123 7.00 -33.71 -7.75
C GLY A 123 7.12 -32.30 -8.33
N ALA A 124 6.91 -32.17 -9.65
CA ALA A 124 6.98 -30.88 -10.35
C ALA A 124 5.79 -29.95 -10.05
N ALA A 125 4.61 -30.49 -9.74
CA ALA A 125 3.43 -29.71 -9.37
C ALA A 125 3.64 -28.99 -8.03
N TRP A 126 4.31 -29.63 -7.06
CA TRP A 126 4.68 -28.99 -5.78
C TRP A 126 5.52 -27.72 -5.97
N ARG A 127 6.45 -27.74 -6.93
CA ARG A 127 7.32 -26.59 -7.24
C ARG A 127 6.63 -25.52 -8.08
N GLY A 128 5.70 -25.92 -8.95
CA GLY A 128 5.05 -25.04 -9.92
C GLY A 128 3.78 -24.37 -9.41
N ALA A 129 3.09 -24.97 -8.45
CA ALA A 129 1.80 -24.47 -7.96
C ALA A 129 1.96 -23.10 -7.26
N PRO A 130 1.08 -22.12 -7.48
CA PRO A 130 1.10 -20.86 -6.73
C PRO A 130 0.72 -21.07 -5.26
N VAL A 131 -0.19 -22.02 -4.99
CA VAL A 131 -0.67 -22.40 -3.66
C VAL A 131 -0.69 -23.92 -3.52
N VAL A 132 -0.32 -24.40 -2.34
CA VAL A 132 -0.42 -25.81 -1.96
C VAL A 132 -1.29 -25.95 -0.70
N LEU A 133 -2.38 -26.69 -0.83
CA LEU A 133 -3.19 -27.15 0.28
C LEU A 133 -2.70 -28.54 0.70
N LEU A 134 -2.19 -28.68 1.91
CA LEU A 134 -1.60 -29.92 2.42
C LEU A 134 -2.50 -30.53 3.49
N GLY A 135 -3.02 -31.74 3.24
CA GLY A 135 -3.77 -32.52 4.21
C GLY A 135 -2.94 -32.85 5.44
N ASP A 136 -3.57 -32.94 6.61
CA ASP A 136 -2.92 -33.38 7.84
C ASP A 136 -2.30 -34.79 7.73
N ASP A 137 -2.96 -35.68 6.99
CA ASP A 137 -2.48 -37.02 6.66
C ASP A 137 -1.21 -37.00 5.80
N ALA A 138 -1.14 -36.09 4.81
CA ALA A 138 0.04 -35.93 3.97
C ALA A 138 1.17 -35.18 4.69
N ALA A 139 0.85 -34.23 5.56
CA ALA A 139 1.83 -33.51 6.37
C ALA A 139 2.60 -34.45 7.31
N ALA A 140 1.92 -35.45 7.89
CA ALA A 140 2.54 -36.46 8.75
C ALA A 140 3.59 -37.33 8.03
N LEU A 141 3.53 -37.43 6.70
CA LEU A 141 4.50 -38.14 5.87
C LEU A 141 5.69 -37.27 5.46
N GLY A 142 5.64 -35.97 5.77
CA GLY A 142 6.64 -34.98 5.40
C GLY A 142 6.43 -34.39 3.99
N VAL A 143 7.15 -33.30 3.71
CA VAL A 143 7.09 -32.59 2.43
C VAL A 143 8.42 -32.68 1.67
N PRO A 144 8.40 -32.70 0.32
CA PRO A 144 9.61 -32.78 -0.48
C PRO A 144 10.56 -31.59 -0.26
N TRP A 145 10.02 -30.37 -0.13
CA TRP A 145 10.75 -29.12 0.09
C TRP A 145 9.84 -28.08 0.76
N ARG A 146 10.38 -27.29 1.70
CA ARG A 146 9.67 -26.14 2.27
C ARG A 146 9.58 -24.99 1.25
N ARG A 147 8.46 -24.28 1.25
CA ARG A 147 8.21 -23.12 0.37
C ARG A 147 7.09 -22.23 0.95
N PRO A 148 7.03 -20.95 0.56
CA PRO A 148 5.86 -20.12 0.82
C PRO A 148 4.64 -20.59 0.01
N GLY A 149 3.46 -20.19 0.44
CA GLY A 149 2.15 -20.52 -0.14
C GLY A 149 1.64 -21.92 0.21
N VAL A 150 2.02 -22.46 1.38
CA VAL A 150 1.54 -23.77 1.87
C VAL A 150 0.58 -23.56 3.03
N LEU A 151 -0.64 -24.08 2.93
CA LEU A 151 -1.63 -24.08 4.01
C LEU A 151 -1.98 -25.52 4.39
N LEU A 152 -1.90 -25.85 5.68
CA LEU A 152 -2.30 -27.16 6.17
C LEU A 152 -3.83 -27.20 6.32
N VAL A 153 -4.50 -28.18 5.72
CA VAL A 153 -5.96 -28.37 5.78
C VAL A 153 -6.29 -29.68 6.47
N ALA A 154 -7.24 -29.64 7.39
CA ALA A 154 -7.70 -30.83 8.12
C ALA A 154 -9.23 -30.82 8.27
N PRO A 155 -9.89 -31.99 8.39
CA PRO A 155 -11.29 -32.04 8.78
C PRO A 155 -11.46 -31.56 10.22
N SER A 156 -12.52 -30.82 10.48
CA SER A 156 -12.91 -30.41 11.82
C SER A 156 -13.69 -31.51 12.53
N THR A 157 -13.22 -31.89 13.71
CA THR A 157 -13.89 -32.82 14.62
C THR A 157 -14.21 -32.10 15.94
N PRO A 158 -15.44 -32.22 16.49
CA PRO A 158 -15.79 -31.60 17.76
C PRO A 158 -14.83 -32.01 18.88
N GLY A 159 -14.27 -31.04 19.60
CA GLY A 159 -13.35 -31.28 20.71
C GLY A 159 -11.95 -31.74 20.31
N GLN A 160 -11.56 -31.63 19.03
CA GLN A 160 -10.22 -32.02 18.61
C GLN A 160 -9.13 -31.10 19.20
N ASP A 161 -8.03 -31.71 19.64
CA ASP A 161 -6.80 -30.99 19.94
C ASP A 161 -6.12 -30.60 18.63
N THR A 162 -5.90 -29.29 18.44
CA THR A 162 -5.28 -28.73 17.25
C THR A 162 -3.77 -28.57 17.39
N ALA A 163 -3.20 -28.73 18.59
CA ALA A 163 -1.76 -28.58 18.82
C ALA A 163 -0.89 -29.50 17.93
N PRO A 164 -1.28 -30.78 17.65
CA PRO A 164 -0.54 -31.63 16.72
C PRO A 164 -0.54 -31.09 15.27
N LEU A 165 -1.64 -30.46 14.84
CA LEU A 165 -1.75 -29.88 13.50
C LEU A 165 -0.85 -28.66 13.35
N TRP A 166 -0.81 -27.79 14.35
CA TRP A 166 0.08 -26.63 14.38
C TRP A 166 1.55 -27.04 14.43
N ARG A 167 1.90 -28.08 15.20
CA ARG A 167 3.27 -28.63 15.19
C ARG A 167 3.64 -29.16 13.80
N SER A 168 2.75 -29.93 13.19
CA SER A 168 2.96 -30.45 11.83
C SER A 168 3.11 -29.31 10.81
N ALA A 169 2.30 -28.25 10.91
CA ALA A 169 2.42 -27.07 10.05
C ALA A 169 3.81 -26.41 10.18
N VAL A 170 4.33 -26.25 11.39
CA VAL A 170 5.69 -25.73 11.61
C VAL A 170 6.75 -26.67 11.05
N GLU A 171 6.59 -27.99 11.19
CA GLU A 171 7.50 -29.02 10.67
C GLU A 171 7.53 -29.10 9.13
N VAL A 172 6.43 -28.75 8.46
CA VAL A 172 6.38 -28.69 6.99
C VAL A 172 6.59 -27.28 6.42
N GLY A 173 6.65 -26.25 7.28
CA GLY A 173 6.77 -24.86 6.88
C GLY A 173 5.51 -24.29 6.25
N ALA A 174 4.33 -24.75 6.69
CA ALA A 174 3.06 -24.17 6.31
C ALA A 174 2.84 -22.83 7.02
N GLU A 175 2.19 -21.90 6.32
CA GLU A 175 1.89 -20.54 6.78
C GLU A 175 0.71 -20.50 7.75
N GLY A 176 -0.06 -21.60 7.84
CA GLY A 176 -1.17 -21.73 8.77
C GLY A 176 -1.86 -23.09 8.72
N VAL A 177 -2.92 -23.22 9.52
CA VAL A 177 -3.81 -24.38 9.60
C VAL A 177 -5.25 -23.93 9.37
N ALA A 178 -6.01 -24.67 8.56
CA ALA A 178 -7.44 -24.45 8.32
C ALA A 178 -8.25 -25.74 8.54
N LEU A 179 -9.27 -25.65 9.38
CA LEU A 179 -10.17 -26.74 9.75
C LEU A 179 -11.48 -26.66 8.97
N LEU A 180 -11.73 -27.62 8.08
CA LEU A 180 -12.93 -27.62 7.26
C LEU A 180 -14.09 -28.38 7.93
N PRO A 181 -15.34 -27.89 7.84
CA PRO A 181 -15.79 -26.76 7.01
C PRO A 181 -15.69 -25.37 7.68
N GLY A 182 -15.27 -25.26 8.94
CA GLY A 182 -15.27 -23.99 9.69
C GLY A 182 -14.44 -22.88 9.03
N ASP A 183 -13.24 -23.20 8.58
CA ASP A 183 -12.30 -22.28 7.94
C ASP A 183 -12.40 -22.29 6.40
N ALA A 184 -13.54 -22.75 5.86
CA ALA A 184 -13.80 -22.71 4.43
C ALA A 184 -13.59 -21.33 3.78
N PRO A 185 -13.93 -20.18 4.43
CA PRO A 185 -13.64 -18.86 3.88
C PRO A 185 -12.14 -18.59 3.69
N ALA A 186 -11.29 -19.04 4.62
CA ALA A 186 -9.84 -18.86 4.53
C ALA A 186 -9.25 -19.68 3.37
N VAL A 187 -9.69 -20.94 3.23
CA VAL A 187 -9.29 -21.82 2.12
C VAL A 187 -9.80 -21.28 0.77
N ALA A 188 -11.03 -20.76 0.71
CA ALA A 188 -11.58 -20.15 -0.49
C ALA A 188 -10.79 -18.89 -0.91
N SER A 189 -10.40 -18.05 0.05
CA SER A 189 -9.56 -16.86 -0.19
C SER A 189 -8.22 -17.26 -0.81
N LEU A 190 -7.56 -18.26 -0.23
CA LEU A 190 -6.27 -18.77 -0.72
C LEU A 190 -6.38 -19.38 -2.14
N ILE A 191 -7.44 -20.16 -2.39
CA ILE A 191 -7.73 -20.72 -3.72
C ILE A 191 -7.97 -19.61 -4.75
N ALA A 192 -8.72 -18.57 -4.36
CA ALA A 192 -8.95 -17.41 -5.21
C ALA A 192 -7.64 -16.64 -5.51
N THR A 193 -6.72 -16.57 -4.55
CA THR A 193 -5.37 -15.98 -4.77
C THR A 193 -4.55 -16.78 -5.79
N ALA A 194 -4.66 -18.12 -5.78
CA ALA A 194 -3.96 -18.97 -6.75
C ALA A 194 -4.55 -18.98 -8.16
N ALA A 195 -5.85 -18.70 -8.30
CA ALA A 195 -6.54 -18.59 -9.59
C ALA A 195 -5.91 -17.51 -10.49
N ASP A 196 -5.31 -16.50 -9.88
CA ASP A 196 -4.76 -15.33 -10.55
C ASP A 196 -3.30 -15.56 -11.04
N GLY A 197 -2.77 -16.79 -10.90
CA GLY A 197 -1.43 -17.20 -11.34
C GLY A 197 -0.29 -16.74 -10.42
N PRO A 198 0.96 -17.21 -10.63
CA PRO A 198 2.13 -16.67 -9.94
C PRO A 198 2.50 -15.30 -10.54
N GLY A 199 1.67 -14.29 -10.31
CA GLY A 199 2.05 -12.91 -10.49
C GLY A 199 2.95 -12.50 -9.33
N THR A 200 4.15 -11.98 -9.62
CA THR A 200 4.71 -10.96 -8.73
C THR A 200 3.63 -9.91 -8.59
N GLY A 201 2.98 -9.81 -7.43
CA GLY A 201 1.98 -8.78 -7.19
C GLY A 201 2.53 -7.41 -7.61
N GLY A 202 1.66 -6.54 -8.11
CA GLY A 202 2.00 -5.16 -8.39
C GLY A 202 2.67 -4.51 -7.19
N LEU A 203 3.65 -3.67 -7.46
CA LEU A 203 4.42 -3.01 -6.41
C LEU A 203 3.52 -2.03 -5.65
N VAL A 204 3.57 -2.07 -4.33
CA VAL A 204 2.72 -1.28 -3.45
C VAL A 204 3.53 -0.16 -2.82
N VAL A 205 3.17 1.09 -3.12
CA VAL A 205 3.74 2.28 -2.49
C VAL A 205 2.70 2.99 -1.63
N GLY A 206 3.01 3.20 -0.36
CA GLY A 206 2.20 4.02 0.53
C GLY A 206 2.75 5.44 0.58
N VAL A 207 1.87 6.43 0.66
CA VAL A 207 2.24 7.84 0.85
C VAL A 207 1.52 8.37 2.07
N VAL A 208 2.27 8.90 3.04
CA VAL A 208 1.72 9.43 4.29
C VAL A 208 2.26 10.82 4.59
N GLY A 209 1.43 11.69 5.15
CA GLY A 209 1.85 13.03 5.58
C GLY A 209 2.41 13.01 7.00
N GLY A 210 3.58 13.61 7.21
CA GLY A 210 4.15 13.84 8.54
C GLY A 210 3.39 14.90 9.35
N CYS A 211 2.49 15.65 8.70
CA CYS A 211 1.54 16.54 9.34
C CYS A 211 0.28 16.70 8.48
N GLY A 212 -0.75 17.36 9.02
CA GLY A 212 -1.93 17.72 8.21
C GLY A 212 -1.57 18.68 7.09
N GLY A 213 -2.11 18.46 5.88
CA GLY A 213 -1.87 19.33 4.73
C GLY A 213 -0.46 19.26 4.14
N ALA A 214 0.31 18.20 4.44
CA ALA A 214 1.66 18.01 3.91
C ALA A 214 1.73 17.83 2.38
N GLY A 215 0.60 17.47 1.74
CA GLY A 215 0.54 17.18 0.31
C GLY A 215 0.69 15.69 -0.05
N ALA A 216 0.52 14.79 0.92
CA ALA A 216 0.59 13.33 0.72
C ALA A 216 -0.37 12.84 -0.38
N SER A 217 -1.66 13.16 -0.29
CA SER A 217 -2.66 12.80 -1.31
C SER A 217 -2.32 13.32 -2.70
N VAL A 218 -1.77 14.54 -2.79
CA VAL A 218 -1.35 15.15 -4.05
C VAL A 218 -0.16 14.41 -4.65
N LEU A 219 0.81 14.01 -3.82
CA LEU A 219 1.93 13.18 -4.27
C LEU A 219 1.46 11.78 -4.66
N ALA A 220 0.55 11.16 -3.89
CA ALA A 220 -0.02 9.84 -4.20
C ALA A 220 -0.71 9.84 -5.58
N ALA A 221 -1.61 10.80 -5.82
CA ALA A 221 -2.25 10.97 -7.12
C ALA A 221 -1.22 11.21 -8.24
N ALA A 222 -0.16 11.98 -7.97
CA ALA A 222 0.87 12.26 -8.95
C ALA A 222 1.73 11.03 -9.29
N VAL A 223 2.07 10.20 -8.30
CA VAL A 223 2.75 8.91 -8.47
C VAL A 223 1.88 7.98 -9.32
N ALA A 224 0.59 7.85 -8.99
CA ALA A 224 -0.34 7.00 -9.72
C ALA A 224 -0.47 7.41 -11.20
N ARG A 225 -0.66 8.71 -11.47
CA ARG A 225 -0.74 9.23 -12.85
C ARG A 225 0.58 9.10 -13.61
N THR A 226 1.71 9.28 -12.93
CA THR A 226 3.03 9.09 -13.55
C THR A 226 3.28 7.62 -13.90
N ALA A 227 2.86 6.69 -13.04
CA ALA A 227 2.95 5.25 -13.30
C ALA A 227 2.05 4.82 -14.46
N ALA A 228 0.82 5.34 -14.53
CA ALA A 228 -0.12 5.05 -15.62
C ALA A 228 0.37 5.57 -16.98
N ALA A 229 1.17 6.63 -16.99
CA ALA A 229 1.78 7.21 -18.18
C ALA A 229 3.12 6.56 -18.58
N ALA A 230 3.57 5.51 -17.88
CA ALA A 230 4.79 4.79 -18.22
C ALA A 230 4.66 4.03 -19.55
N ASP A 231 5.80 3.70 -20.17
CA ASP A 231 5.87 2.92 -21.41
C ASP A 231 6.75 1.67 -21.18
N PRO A 232 6.20 0.44 -21.31
CA PRO A 232 4.80 0.14 -21.65
C PRO A 232 3.83 0.50 -20.50
N PRO A 233 2.56 0.83 -20.83
CA PRO A 233 1.57 1.13 -19.81
C PRO A 233 1.21 -0.13 -19.02
N HIS A 234 1.08 0.04 -17.71
CA HIS A 234 0.61 -0.99 -16.79
C HIS A 234 -0.63 -0.50 -16.04
N PRO A 235 -1.56 -1.39 -15.63
CA PRO A 235 -2.70 -0.96 -14.82
C PRO A 235 -2.20 -0.42 -13.49
N VAL A 236 -2.80 0.68 -13.03
CA VAL A 236 -2.48 1.35 -11.76
C VAL A 236 -3.75 1.54 -10.95
N VAL A 237 -3.67 1.26 -9.65
CA VAL A 237 -4.74 1.51 -8.69
C VAL A 237 -4.29 2.53 -7.65
N LEU A 238 -5.10 3.56 -7.43
CA LEU A 238 -4.99 4.50 -6.31
C LEU A 238 -6.01 4.13 -5.23
N LEU A 239 -5.54 3.76 -4.05
CA LEU A 239 -6.36 3.38 -2.91
C LEU A 239 -6.39 4.52 -1.89
N ASP A 240 -7.56 5.10 -1.65
CA ASP A 240 -7.78 6.08 -0.59
C ASP A 240 -8.00 5.36 0.74
N ALA A 241 -7.01 5.33 1.62
CA ALA A 241 -7.14 4.66 2.92
C ALA A 241 -7.62 5.61 4.03
N ASP A 242 -7.88 6.90 3.74
CA ASP A 242 -8.34 7.89 4.74
C ASP A 242 -9.85 8.14 4.61
N PRO A 243 -10.70 7.54 5.48
CA PRO A 243 -12.14 7.77 5.44
C PRO A 243 -12.56 9.21 5.76
N LEU A 244 -11.63 10.03 6.29
CA LEU A 244 -11.86 11.45 6.61
C LEU A 244 -11.23 12.38 5.57
N GLY A 245 -10.66 11.83 4.49
CA GLY A 245 -10.03 12.56 3.42
C GLY A 245 -11.01 13.28 2.50
N GLY A 246 -10.47 14.10 1.58
CA GLY A 246 -11.26 14.83 0.58
C GLY A 246 -11.66 14.03 -0.66
N GLY A 247 -11.41 12.71 -0.65
CA GLY A 247 -11.59 11.82 -1.80
C GLY A 247 -10.41 11.87 -2.77
N ALA A 248 -9.67 10.76 -2.90
CA ALA A 248 -8.57 10.65 -3.86
C ALA A 248 -9.03 10.73 -5.34
N ASP A 249 -10.30 10.42 -5.62
CA ASP A 249 -10.93 10.48 -6.94
C ASP A 249 -11.00 11.90 -7.51
N ALA A 250 -11.17 12.92 -6.66
CA ALA A 250 -11.11 14.32 -7.08
C ALA A 250 -9.74 14.70 -7.66
N LEU A 251 -8.64 14.14 -7.13
CA LEU A 251 -7.27 14.43 -7.57
C LEU A 251 -6.90 13.77 -8.91
N VAL A 252 -7.60 12.70 -9.28
CA VAL A 252 -7.41 11.99 -10.56
C VAL A 252 -8.54 12.25 -11.56
N GLY A 253 -9.47 13.15 -11.23
CA GLY A 253 -10.58 13.54 -12.11
C GLY A 253 -11.61 12.43 -12.32
N ALA A 254 -11.83 11.58 -11.32
CA ALA A 254 -12.76 10.44 -11.36
C ALA A 254 -13.98 10.59 -10.42
N HIS A 255 -14.12 11.75 -9.76
CA HIS A 255 -15.20 12.01 -8.79
C HIS A 255 -16.63 11.79 -9.36
N ASP A 256 -16.87 12.20 -10.61
CA ASP A 256 -18.16 12.01 -11.29
C ASP A 256 -18.28 10.64 -12.00
N GLU A 257 -17.21 9.85 -12.02
CA GLU A 257 -17.19 8.58 -12.74
C GLU A 257 -17.92 7.49 -11.93
N PRO A 258 -18.85 6.74 -12.56
CA PRO A 258 -19.54 5.64 -11.91
C PRO A 258 -18.58 4.49 -11.65
N GLY A 259 -18.84 3.73 -10.59
CA GLY A 259 -18.06 2.55 -10.23
C GLY A 259 -18.04 2.29 -8.74
N LEU A 260 -17.43 1.17 -8.35
CA LEU A 260 -17.28 0.70 -6.98
C LEU A 260 -16.52 1.70 -6.12
N ARG A 261 -17.05 1.92 -4.92
CA ARG A 261 -16.49 2.77 -3.87
C ARG A 261 -16.35 1.97 -2.59
N TRP A 262 -15.69 2.52 -1.57
CA TRP A 262 -15.47 1.76 -0.33
C TRP A 262 -16.74 1.21 0.27
N HIS A 263 -17.84 1.98 0.28
CA HIS A 263 -19.14 1.49 0.76
C HIS A 263 -19.63 0.27 -0.03
N ASP A 264 -19.55 0.28 -1.36
CA ASP A 264 -19.97 -0.86 -2.20
C ASP A 264 -19.12 -2.11 -1.92
N VAL A 265 -17.81 -1.93 -1.72
CA VAL A 265 -16.90 -3.03 -1.40
C VAL A 265 -17.20 -3.60 -0.01
N LEU A 266 -17.51 -2.75 0.96
CA LEU A 266 -17.84 -3.16 2.33
C LEU A 266 -19.22 -3.79 2.45
N ASP A 267 -20.15 -3.43 1.57
CA ASP A 267 -21.51 -3.99 1.54
C ASP A 267 -21.61 -5.25 0.65
N ALA A 268 -20.53 -5.61 -0.05
CA ALA A 268 -20.48 -6.83 -0.84
C ALA A 268 -20.64 -8.08 0.05
N PRO A 269 -21.48 -9.06 -0.35
CA PRO A 269 -21.74 -10.26 0.46
C PRO A 269 -20.53 -11.21 0.54
N ALA A 270 -19.52 -11.01 -0.30
CA ALA A 270 -18.27 -11.76 -0.30
C ALA A 270 -17.13 -10.85 -0.79
N PRO A 271 -15.86 -11.15 -0.42
CA PRO A 271 -14.70 -10.43 -0.93
C PRO A 271 -14.66 -10.43 -2.46
N LEU A 272 -14.39 -9.27 -3.06
CA LEU A 272 -14.30 -9.12 -4.51
C LEU A 272 -13.04 -9.78 -5.06
N ARG A 273 -13.16 -10.43 -6.22
CA ARG A 273 -12.00 -10.93 -6.99
C ARG A 273 -11.19 -9.75 -7.53
N SER A 274 -9.89 -9.94 -7.72
CA SER A 274 -8.94 -8.95 -8.26
C SER A 274 -9.45 -8.30 -9.55
N ALA A 275 -9.86 -9.09 -10.54
CA ALA A 275 -10.41 -8.61 -11.80
C ALA A 275 -11.74 -7.84 -11.61
N ALA A 276 -12.65 -8.35 -10.79
CA ALA A 276 -13.95 -7.73 -10.53
C ALA A 276 -13.80 -6.39 -9.79
N LEU A 277 -12.89 -6.33 -8.81
CA LEU A 277 -12.52 -5.09 -8.15
C LEU A 277 -12.01 -4.10 -9.19
N ALA A 278 -10.95 -4.45 -9.92
CA ALA A 278 -10.32 -3.53 -10.85
C ALA A 278 -11.26 -3.06 -11.96
N ASP A 279 -12.12 -3.92 -12.51
CA ASP A 279 -13.04 -3.53 -13.58
C ASP A 279 -14.22 -2.72 -13.08
N GLY A 280 -14.60 -2.88 -11.81
CA GLY A 280 -15.62 -2.07 -11.17
C GLY A 280 -15.12 -0.70 -10.69
N LEU A 281 -13.81 -0.48 -10.54
CA LEU A 281 -13.28 0.81 -10.06
C LEU A 281 -13.48 1.94 -11.09
N PRO A 282 -13.88 3.15 -10.62
CA PRO A 282 -13.83 4.38 -11.41
C PRO A 282 -12.46 4.60 -12.03
N ARG A 283 -12.46 5.15 -13.24
CA ARG A 283 -11.23 5.42 -14.01
C ARG A 283 -11.11 6.90 -14.27
N GLY A 284 -10.00 7.49 -13.79
CA GLY A 284 -9.62 8.84 -14.20
C GLY A 284 -9.31 8.90 -15.69
N ARG A 285 -9.28 10.12 -16.25
CA ARG A 285 -9.03 10.35 -17.69
C ARG A 285 -7.71 9.77 -18.20
N ASP A 286 -6.75 9.57 -17.30
CA ASP A 286 -5.42 9.02 -17.60
C ASP A 286 -5.30 7.51 -17.34
N GLY A 287 -6.44 6.82 -17.14
CA GLY A 287 -6.48 5.37 -16.96
C GLY A 287 -6.20 4.87 -15.53
N VAL A 288 -5.91 5.76 -14.58
CA VAL A 288 -5.77 5.42 -13.16
C VAL A 288 -7.12 4.95 -12.61
N ARG A 289 -7.14 3.73 -12.07
CA ARG A 289 -8.30 3.19 -11.34
C ARG A 289 -8.24 3.69 -9.90
N VAL A 290 -9.35 4.11 -9.30
CA VAL A 290 -9.36 4.66 -7.94
C VAL A 290 -10.44 4.02 -7.07
N LEU A 291 -10.09 3.65 -5.84
CA LEU A 291 -11.07 3.31 -4.81
C LEU A 291 -11.08 4.43 -3.77
N SER A 292 -12.17 5.18 -3.70
CA SER A 292 -12.36 6.34 -2.81
C SER A 292 -13.56 6.17 -1.88
N TRP A 293 -13.62 6.99 -0.83
CA TRP A 293 -14.76 7.08 0.10
C TRP A 293 -15.86 8.04 -0.39
N ALA A 294 -15.51 8.97 -1.27
CA ALA A 294 -16.43 9.97 -1.80
C ALA A 294 -17.37 9.37 -2.89
N PRO A 295 -18.57 9.94 -3.08
CA PRO A 295 -19.17 11.09 -2.40
C PRO A 295 -20.17 10.72 -1.27
N TRP A 296 -19.88 9.74 -0.41
CA TRP A 296 -20.84 9.36 0.65
C TRP A 296 -20.83 10.33 1.82
N PRO A 297 -22.01 10.76 2.31
CA PRO A 297 -22.12 11.74 3.39
C PRO A 297 -21.87 11.16 4.78
N GLU A 298 -21.97 9.83 4.93
CA GLU A 298 -21.78 9.16 6.23
C GLU A 298 -20.35 8.63 6.37
N PRO A 299 -19.59 9.12 7.36
CA PRO A 299 -18.27 8.60 7.67
C PRO A 299 -18.38 7.11 8.04
N ARG A 300 -17.67 6.27 7.28
CA ARG A 300 -17.51 4.84 7.55
C ARG A 300 -16.03 4.54 7.61
N SER A 301 -15.65 3.51 8.36
CA SER A 301 -14.29 2.98 8.33
C SER A 301 -14.32 1.54 7.82
N ALA A 302 -13.25 1.14 7.15
CA ALA A 302 -13.08 -0.23 6.70
C ALA A 302 -12.38 -1.01 7.82
N PRO A 303 -12.90 -2.18 8.23
CA PRO A 303 -12.17 -3.07 9.12
C PRO A 303 -10.80 -3.43 8.51
N PRO A 304 -9.74 -3.64 9.31
CA PRO A 304 -8.41 -3.98 8.79
C PRO A 304 -8.44 -5.11 7.76
N ALA A 305 -9.13 -6.22 8.06
CA ALA A 305 -9.25 -7.34 7.14
C ALA A 305 -9.85 -6.99 5.76
N ALA A 306 -10.77 -6.02 5.70
CA ALA A 306 -11.34 -5.57 4.43
C ALA A 306 -10.32 -4.73 3.63
N VAL A 307 -9.57 -3.86 4.30
CA VAL A 307 -8.49 -3.08 3.68
C VAL A 307 -7.42 -4.01 3.12
N GLU A 308 -7.05 -5.05 3.88
CA GLU A 308 -6.08 -6.05 3.46
C GLU A 308 -6.54 -6.83 2.24
N ALA A 309 -7.79 -7.31 2.24
CA ALA A 309 -8.35 -8.03 1.09
C ALA A 309 -8.40 -7.14 -0.16
N VAL A 310 -8.75 -5.86 -0.03
CA VAL A 310 -8.75 -4.89 -1.13
C VAL A 310 -7.34 -4.65 -1.64
N LEU A 311 -6.37 -4.45 -0.76
CA LEU A 311 -4.99 -4.22 -1.16
C LEU A 311 -4.43 -5.42 -1.92
N GLU A 312 -4.66 -6.64 -1.43
CA GLU A 312 -4.24 -7.87 -2.10
C GLU A 312 -4.92 -8.05 -3.46
N ALA A 313 -6.21 -7.72 -3.57
CA ALA A 313 -6.93 -7.76 -4.84
C ALA A 313 -6.40 -6.70 -5.82
N ALA A 314 -6.12 -5.48 -5.35
CA ALA A 314 -5.57 -4.39 -6.15
C ALA A 314 -4.15 -4.70 -6.63
N ALA A 315 -3.28 -5.20 -5.74
CA ALA A 315 -1.91 -5.59 -6.07
C ALA A 315 -1.90 -6.71 -7.13
N ARG A 316 -2.82 -7.66 -7.07
CA ARG A 316 -2.95 -8.70 -8.10
C ARG A 316 -3.46 -8.16 -9.44
N ALA A 317 -4.34 -7.17 -9.42
CA ALA A 317 -4.97 -6.65 -10.63
C ALA A 317 -4.18 -5.54 -11.34
N SER A 318 -3.06 -5.10 -10.77
CA SER A 318 -2.30 -3.94 -11.26
C SER A 318 -0.80 -4.17 -11.19
N GLY A 319 -0.03 -3.40 -11.97
CA GLY A 319 1.43 -3.38 -11.88
C GLY A 319 1.93 -2.47 -10.76
N THR A 320 1.10 -1.53 -10.32
CA THR A 320 1.42 -0.60 -9.23
C THR A 320 0.16 -0.23 -8.46
N VAL A 321 0.23 -0.32 -7.14
CA VAL A 321 -0.79 0.19 -6.22
C VAL A 321 -0.19 1.36 -5.45
N VAL A 322 -0.86 2.50 -5.49
CA VAL A 322 -0.52 3.65 -4.67
C VAL A 322 -1.56 3.77 -3.57
N VAL A 323 -1.14 3.78 -2.31
CA VAL A 323 -2.03 3.92 -1.15
C VAL A 323 -1.86 5.31 -0.55
N ASP A 324 -2.91 6.12 -0.59
CA ASP A 324 -2.98 7.39 0.14
C ASP A 324 -3.34 7.09 1.60
N LEU A 325 -2.36 7.20 2.50
CA LEU A 325 -2.47 6.71 3.87
C LEU A 325 -2.97 7.80 4.82
N PRO A 326 -3.89 7.47 5.75
CA PRO A 326 -4.17 8.34 6.88
C PRO A 326 -2.92 8.42 7.77
N ARG A 327 -2.79 9.53 8.50
CA ARG A 327 -1.68 9.74 9.46
C ARG A 327 -1.54 8.62 10.51
N HIS A 328 -2.66 7.96 10.82
CA HIS A 328 -2.71 6.79 11.68
C HIS A 328 -3.21 5.62 10.84
N SER A 329 -2.26 4.87 10.27
CA SER A 329 -2.55 3.65 9.54
C SER A 329 -2.36 2.45 10.46
N GLY A 330 -3.19 1.41 10.30
CA GLY A 330 -2.99 0.15 10.99
C GLY A 330 -1.65 -0.47 10.58
N SER A 331 -0.97 -1.11 11.54
CA SER A 331 0.29 -1.84 11.28
C SER A 331 0.12 -2.85 10.14
N SER A 332 -1.07 -3.43 10.00
CA SER A 332 -1.40 -4.43 8.99
C SER A 332 -1.50 -3.91 7.55
N LEU A 333 -1.48 -2.60 7.34
CA LEU A 333 -1.36 -2.00 6.00
C LEU A 333 0.11 -1.72 5.67
N LEU A 334 0.89 -1.30 6.66
CA LEU A 334 2.28 -0.89 6.50
C LEU A 334 3.21 -2.03 6.10
N TRP A 335 3.01 -3.25 6.63
CA TRP A 335 3.85 -4.41 6.28
C TRP A 335 3.71 -4.89 4.83
N ARG A 336 2.62 -4.48 4.15
CA ARG A 336 2.37 -4.86 2.75
C ARG A 336 2.93 -3.83 1.76
N LEU A 337 3.54 -2.75 2.23
CA LEU A 337 4.14 -1.74 1.38
C LEU A 337 5.55 -2.16 0.98
N ASP A 338 5.85 -2.12 -0.31
CA ASP A 338 7.23 -2.24 -0.82
C ASP A 338 8.04 -0.96 -0.56
N LEU A 339 7.34 0.18 -0.45
CA LEU A 339 7.91 1.49 -0.16
C LEU A 339 6.90 2.37 0.58
N LEU A 340 7.33 3.03 1.65
CA LEU A 340 6.59 4.09 2.32
C LEU A 340 7.26 5.45 2.09
N VAL A 341 6.51 6.39 1.53
CA VAL A 341 6.95 7.78 1.33
C VAL A 341 6.34 8.67 2.40
N LEU A 342 7.19 9.24 3.25
CA LEU A 342 6.80 10.23 4.25
C LEU A 342 6.98 11.64 3.69
N VAL A 343 5.87 12.39 3.57
CA VAL A 343 5.89 13.78 3.08
C VAL A 343 5.92 14.75 4.25
N VAL A 344 6.96 15.58 4.35
CA VAL A 344 7.18 16.49 5.48
C VAL A 344 7.43 17.90 4.98
N PRO A 345 6.59 18.89 5.32
CA PRO A 345 6.91 20.29 5.07
C PRO A 345 8.16 20.75 5.82
N ALA A 346 9.00 21.57 5.18
CA ALA A 346 10.25 22.10 5.71
C ALA A 346 10.05 23.19 6.78
N HIS A 347 9.32 22.89 7.85
CA HIS A 347 9.13 23.76 9.00
C HIS A 347 9.08 22.97 10.30
N LEU A 348 9.55 23.58 11.40
CA LEU A 348 9.79 22.91 12.69
C LEU A 348 8.64 22.02 13.18
N ARG A 349 7.39 22.51 13.13
CA ARG A 349 6.22 21.74 13.61
C ARG A 349 5.92 20.48 12.79
N ALA A 350 6.24 20.48 11.50
CA ALA A 350 6.04 19.31 10.65
C ALA A 350 7.11 18.26 10.94
N VAL A 351 8.37 18.68 11.09
CA VAL A 351 9.48 17.80 11.49
C VAL A 351 9.19 17.16 12.84
N ALA A 352 8.75 17.94 13.84
CA ALA A 352 8.39 17.40 15.16
C ALA A 352 7.22 16.42 15.10
N SER A 353 6.18 16.73 14.31
CA SER A 353 5.03 15.83 14.10
C SER A 353 5.44 14.52 13.41
N ALA A 354 6.26 14.63 12.36
CA ALA A 354 6.78 13.48 11.63
C ALA A 354 7.68 12.59 12.52
N GLY A 355 8.56 13.21 13.30
CA GLY A 355 9.43 12.50 14.25
C GLY A 355 8.64 11.72 15.31
N ALA A 356 7.49 12.24 15.75
CA ALA A 356 6.62 11.51 16.69
C ALA A 356 5.95 10.28 16.07
N GLN A 357 5.72 10.28 14.75
CA GLN A 357 5.11 9.14 14.03
C GLN A 357 6.16 8.09 13.62
N LEU A 358 7.42 8.50 13.48
CA LEU A 358 8.49 7.71 12.88
C LEU A 358 8.72 6.33 13.53
N PRO A 359 8.73 6.18 14.88
CA PRO A 359 8.90 4.87 15.51
C PRO A 359 7.85 3.84 15.09
N VAL A 360 6.60 4.28 14.89
CA VAL A 360 5.50 3.40 14.44
C VAL A 360 5.68 3.05 12.97
N LEU A 361 6.05 4.02 12.13
CA LEU A 361 6.23 3.79 10.69
C LEU A 361 7.41 2.84 10.42
N MET A 362 8.58 3.11 11.02
CA MET A 362 9.77 2.27 10.86
C MET A 362 9.64 0.89 11.52
N GLY A 363 8.80 0.76 12.55
CA GLY A 363 8.53 -0.53 13.18
C GLY A 363 7.73 -1.50 12.32
N HIS A 364 7.07 -1.03 11.25
CA HIS A 364 6.13 -1.84 10.46
C HIS A 364 6.33 -1.76 8.93
N ALA A 365 6.97 -0.70 8.40
CA ALA A 365 7.29 -0.58 6.98
C ALA A 365 8.75 -0.96 6.71
N GLY A 366 9.00 -1.69 5.61
CA GLY A 366 10.33 -2.20 5.27
C GLY A 366 11.31 -1.15 4.74
N ASP A 367 10.84 -0.23 3.90
CA ASP A 367 11.63 0.91 3.38
C ASP A 367 10.83 2.20 3.54
N VAL A 368 11.39 3.18 4.25
CA VAL A 368 10.79 4.49 4.50
C VAL A 368 11.68 5.57 3.91
N ARG A 369 11.13 6.36 2.97
CA ARG A 369 11.84 7.45 2.28
C ARG A 369 11.17 8.79 2.53
N LEU A 370 11.97 9.84 2.55
CA LEU A 370 11.51 11.20 2.86
C LEU A 370 11.31 12.01 1.57
N VAL A 371 10.16 12.68 1.47
CA VAL A 371 9.95 13.79 0.53
C VAL A 371 9.72 15.06 1.31
N VAL A 372 10.56 16.06 1.07
CA VAL A 372 10.44 17.36 1.75
C VAL A 372 9.65 18.32 0.88
N ALA A 373 8.54 18.84 1.41
CA ALA A 373 7.78 19.92 0.78
C ALA A 373 8.27 21.27 1.29
N GLU A 374 8.65 22.17 0.38
CA GLU A 374 9.16 23.49 0.74
C GLU A 374 8.03 24.52 0.58
N PRO A 375 7.35 24.92 1.67
CA PRO A 375 6.40 26.02 1.58
C PRO A 375 7.11 27.33 1.21
N PRO A 376 6.41 28.34 0.67
CA PRO A 376 7.01 29.65 0.42
C PRO A 376 7.68 30.21 1.67
N GLY A 377 8.99 30.52 1.57
CA GLY A 377 9.77 31.00 2.71
C GLY A 377 10.10 29.91 3.75
N ALA A 378 10.19 28.65 3.33
CA ALA A 378 10.58 27.52 4.18
C ALA A 378 11.83 27.85 5.02
N PRO A 379 11.77 27.75 6.36
CA PRO A 379 12.88 28.12 7.23
C PRO A 379 13.95 27.03 7.38
N LEU A 380 13.70 25.80 6.93
CA LEU A 380 14.62 24.67 7.06
C LEU A 380 15.10 24.19 5.70
N ASP A 381 16.38 23.83 5.60
CA ASP A 381 16.90 23.14 4.42
C ASP A 381 16.38 21.69 4.39
N PRO A 382 15.97 21.16 3.22
CA PRO A 382 15.57 19.75 3.10
C PRO A 382 16.59 18.73 3.61
N ASP A 383 17.89 19.01 3.50
CA ASP A 383 18.93 18.11 4.01
C ASP A 383 18.96 18.12 5.55
N ASP A 384 18.77 19.28 6.19
CA ASP A 384 18.63 19.37 7.65
C ASP A 384 17.40 18.58 8.16
N VAL A 385 16.31 18.57 7.39
CA VAL A 385 15.11 17.77 7.72
C VAL A 385 15.39 16.27 7.58
N SER A 386 16.16 15.89 6.55
CA SER A 386 16.63 14.51 6.33
C SER A 386 17.46 14.03 7.52
N ASP A 387 18.42 14.83 7.95
CA ASP A 387 19.31 14.54 9.07
C ASP A 387 18.53 14.45 10.39
N ALA A 388 17.60 15.40 10.62
CA ALA A 388 16.79 15.42 11.84
C ALA A 388 15.86 14.20 11.97
N LEU A 389 15.38 13.66 10.86
CA LEU A 389 14.51 12.47 10.84
C LEU A 389 15.29 11.17 10.61
N ALA A 390 16.60 11.24 10.34
CA ALA A 390 17.44 10.10 9.98
C ALA A 390 16.83 9.23 8.86
N LEU A 391 16.17 9.87 7.87
CA LEU A 391 15.56 9.20 6.73
C LEU A 391 16.26 9.59 5.43
N PRO A 392 16.38 8.68 4.44
CA PRO A 392 16.94 9.02 3.13
C PRO A 392 16.02 9.99 2.37
N LEU A 393 16.57 11.13 1.94
CA LEU A 393 15.87 12.10 1.10
C LEU A 393 15.69 11.56 -0.33
N LEU A 394 14.44 11.34 -0.73
CA LEU A 394 14.06 10.85 -2.05
C LEU A 394 13.67 11.98 -3.02
N GLY A 395 13.13 13.09 -2.50
CA GLY A 395 12.70 14.19 -3.34
C GLY A 395 12.41 15.48 -2.60
N ARG A 396 12.46 16.58 -3.36
CA ARG A 396 12.14 17.94 -2.89
C ARG A 396 10.96 18.48 -3.70
N LEU A 397 10.00 19.11 -3.03
CA LEU A 397 8.81 19.72 -3.64
C LEU A 397 8.83 21.23 -3.36
N PRO A 398 9.45 22.03 -4.25
CA PRO A 398 9.46 23.49 -4.13
C PRO A 398 8.04 24.07 -4.24
N PRO A 399 7.83 25.33 -3.83
CA PRO A 399 6.54 26.00 -3.98
C PRO A 399 6.07 26.00 -5.43
N ASP A 400 4.89 25.43 -5.67
CA ASP A 400 4.28 25.37 -7.00
C ASP A 400 2.85 25.93 -6.96
N ARG A 401 2.70 27.17 -7.45
CA ARG A 401 1.40 27.85 -7.53
C ARG A 401 0.41 27.15 -8.45
N ASP A 402 0.93 26.42 -9.44
CA ASP A 402 0.14 25.74 -10.43
C ASP A 402 -0.46 24.46 -9.87
N VAL A 403 0.26 23.76 -8.99
CA VAL A 403 -0.27 22.63 -8.22
C VAL A 403 -1.48 23.08 -7.39
N ARG A 404 -1.36 24.18 -6.64
CA ARG A 404 -2.48 24.73 -5.84
C ARG A 404 -3.68 25.10 -6.70
N SER A 405 -3.42 25.71 -7.86
CA SER A 405 -4.47 26.14 -8.77
C SER A 405 -5.16 24.96 -9.44
N ALA A 406 -4.40 23.93 -9.81
CA ALA A 406 -4.89 22.72 -10.44
C ALA A 406 -5.73 21.87 -9.48
N THR A 407 -5.27 21.65 -8.24
CA THR A 407 -6.07 20.92 -7.24
C THR A 407 -7.39 21.63 -6.95
N GLY A 408 -7.40 22.97 -6.86
CA GLY A 408 -8.63 23.74 -6.65
C GLY A 408 -9.63 23.68 -7.81
N ARG A 409 -9.20 23.31 -9.02
CA ARG A 409 -10.05 23.16 -10.21
C ARG A 409 -10.31 21.70 -10.61
N GLY A 410 -9.69 20.74 -9.94
CA GLY A 410 -9.67 19.34 -10.40
C GLY A 410 -8.88 19.15 -11.71
N ASP A 411 -7.96 20.06 -12.04
CA ASP A 411 -7.13 19.92 -13.23
C ASP A 411 -6.10 18.79 -13.03
N PRO A 412 -5.72 18.06 -14.09
CA PRO A 412 -4.84 16.91 -13.93
C PRO A 412 -3.42 17.29 -13.45
N LEU A 413 -2.94 16.65 -12.38
CA LEU A 413 -1.57 16.76 -11.84
C LEU A 413 -0.80 15.42 -11.77
N PRO A 414 0.50 15.37 -12.11
CA PRO A 414 1.41 16.49 -12.24
C PRO A 414 1.55 16.97 -13.68
N ARG A 415 2.07 18.19 -13.87
CA ARG A 415 2.59 18.62 -15.17
C ARG A 415 3.85 17.81 -15.51
N PRO A 416 4.02 17.28 -16.74
CA PRO A 416 5.10 16.33 -17.06
C PRO A 416 6.53 16.77 -16.68
N ARG A 417 6.80 18.09 -16.79
CA ARG A 417 8.10 18.71 -16.51
C ARG A 417 8.18 19.40 -15.13
N GLY A 418 7.13 19.33 -14.32
CA GLY A 418 7.07 19.95 -12.99
C GLY A 418 7.89 19.20 -11.94
N ALA A 419 8.13 19.84 -10.79
CA ALA A 419 8.84 19.21 -9.67
C ALA A 419 8.08 18.00 -9.10
N LEU A 420 6.75 18.10 -9.04
CA LEU A 420 5.87 17.00 -8.62
C LEU A 420 6.03 15.77 -9.52
N ALA A 421 6.12 15.94 -10.85
CA ALA A 421 6.35 14.83 -11.78
C ALA A 421 7.75 14.22 -11.66
N ARG A 422 8.78 15.04 -11.38
CA ARG A 422 10.13 14.52 -11.12
C ARG A 422 10.16 13.71 -9.83
N CYS A 423 9.56 14.21 -8.76
CA CYS A 423 9.44 13.50 -7.49
C CYS A 423 8.68 12.18 -7.66
N ALA A 424 7.54 12.19 -8.37
CA ALA A 424 6.79 10.98 -8.69
C ALA A 424 7.62 9.94 -9.46
N ARG A 425 8.45 10.37 -10.43
CA ARG A 425 9.38 9.48 -11.14
C ARG A 425 10.46 8.92 -10.22
N SER A 426 11.01 9.71 -9.28
CA SER A 426 11.97 9.22 -8.29
C SER A 426 11.35 8.15 -7.39
N VAL A 427 10.11 8.35 -6.94
CA VAL A 427 9.37 7.34 -6.16
C VAL A 427 9.26 6.04 -6.95
N LEU A 428 8.84 6.10 -8.21
CA LEU A 428 8.68 4.91 -9.06
C LEU A 428 10.01 4.22 -9.39
N ALA A 429 11.10 4.98 -9.54
CA ALA A 429 12.43 4.42 -9.76
C ALA A 429 12.91 3.60 -8.56
N VAL A 430 12.79 4.14 -7.33
CA VAL A 430 13.12 3.41 -6.10
C VAL A 430 12.19 2.22 -5.89
N LEU A 431 10.90 2.40 -6.17
CA LEU A 431 9.92 1.32 -6.07
C LEU A 431 10.28 0.14 -6.99
N ALA A 432 10.79 0.41 -8.20
CA ALA A 432 11.14 -0.62 -9.17
C ALA A 432 12.48 -1.33 -8.91
N ASP A 433 13.37 -0.76 -8.10
CA ASP A 433 14.72 -1.29 -7.84
C ASP A 433 14.81 -2.07 -6.52
N PRO A 434 14.92 -3.41 -6.54
CA PRO A 434 15.05 -4.23 -5.33
C PRO A 434 16.33 -3.97 -4.52
N ASP A 435 17.41 -3.58 -5.20
CA ASP A 435 18.73 -3.37 -4.57
C ASP A 435 18.76 -2.00 -3.85
N ASP A 436 17.99 -1.02 -4.32
CA ASP A 436 17.83 0.27 -3.63
C ASP A 436 16.89 0.15 -2.41
N ARG A 437 15.88 -0.75 -2.45
CA ARG A 437 14.99 -1.04 -1.31
C ARG A 437 15.71 -1.67 -0.11
N SER A 438 16.90 -2.24 -0.32
CA SER A 438 17.66 -2.99 0.68
C SER A 438 18.82 -2.19 1.31
N GLY A 439 18.66 -0.87 1.41
CA GLY A 439 19.56 0.05 2.14
C GLY A 439 19.68 -0.23 3.66
N ARG A 440 20.34 -1.37 3.98
CA ARG A 440 21.01 -1.79 5.23
C ARG A 440 20.16 -2.01 6.48
N ALA A 441 19.71 -3.26 6.65
CA ALA A 441 19.91 -3.97 7.92
C ALA A 441 21.16 -4.86 7.77
N ALA A 442 22.29 -4.38 8.29
CA ALA A 442 23.46 -5.19 8.62
C ALA A 442 23.64 -5.12 10.13
#